data_AF-A0A964I4D6-F1
#
_entry.id   AF-A0A964I4D6-F1
#
_cell.length_a   1.000
_cell.length_b   1.000
_cell.length_c   1.000
_cell.angle_alpha   90.00
_cell.angle_beta   90.00
_cell.angle_gamma   90.00
#
_symmetry.space_group_name_H-M   'P 1'
#
loop_
_entity.id
_entity.type
_entity.pdbx_description
1 polymer ?
#
loop_
_entity_poly.entity_id
_entity_poly.type
_entity_poly.pdbx_seq_one_letter_code
_entity_poly.pdbx_strand_id
1 'polypeptide(L)' 'MVRKSGDGGEILRCSFCNKDQNDVRKLIAGPTVFICDECV' A
#
# COMPACT_ATOMS: atom_id res chain seq x y z
N MET A 1 -15.24 -15.40 -19.99
CA MET A 1 -14.21 -15.86 -19.04
C MET A 1 -13.36 -14.65 -18.67
N VAL A 2 -13.64 -13.96 -17.57
CA VAL A 2 -13.08 -14.26 -16.25
C VAL A 2 -14.08 -13.81 -15.18
N ARG A 3 -14.36 -14.71 -14.23
CA ARG A 3 -14.90 -14.36 -12.91
C ARG A 3 -13.78 -14.62 -11.91
N LYS A 4 -13.39 -13.61 -11.13
CA LYS A 4 -12.60 -13.72 -9.89
C LYS A 4 -12.69 -12.36 -9.19
N SER A 5 -13.67 -12.14 -8.30
CA SER A 5 -13.64 -12.41 -6.85
C SER A 5 -12.36 -11.91 -6.16
N GLY A 6 -12.54 -10.98 -5.22
CA GLY A 6 -11.61 -10.73 -4.12
C GLY A 6 -11.29 -9.26 -3.91
N ASP A 7 -11.91 -8.66 -2.89
CA ASP A 7 -11.39 -7.52 -2.11
C ASP A 7 -10.76 -6.36 -2.91
N GLY A 8 -11.62 -5.46 -3.42
CA GLY A 8 -11.21 -4.23 -4.08
C GLY A 8 -10.75 -3.14 -3.11
N GLY A 9 -9.95 -3.49 -2.09
CA GLY A 9 -9.20 -2.51 -1.32
C GLY A 9 -8.01 -2.07 -2.16
N GLU A 10 -8.00 -0.82 -2.63
CA GLU A 10 -6.85 -0.25 -3.33
C GLU A 10 -5.60 -0.41 -2.44
N ILE A 11 -4.73 -1.34 -2.82
CA ILE A 11 -3.55 -1.67 -2.03
C ILE A 11 -2.58 -0.50 -2.14
N LEU A 12 -2.56 0.35 -1.12
CA LEU A 12 -1.67 1.50 -1.04
C LEU A 12 -0.24 1.00 -0.83
N ARG A 13 0.69 1.54 -1.64
CA ARG A 13 2.11 1.16 -1.62
C ARG A 13 2.98 2.36 -1.31
N CYS A 14 4.05 2.13 -0.55
CA CYS A 14 5.05 3.13 -0.24
C CYS A 14 5.83 3.53 -1.50
N SER A 15 5.97 4.83 -1.77
CA SER A 15 6.70 5.33 -2.94
C SER A 15 8.22 5.12 -2.89
N PHE A 16 8.77 4.74 -1.74
CA PHE A 16 10.22 4.57 -1.53
C PHE A 16 10.67 3.11 -1.63
N CYS A 17 10.02 2.21 -0.87
CA CYS A 17 10.35 0.77 -0.87
C CYS A 17 9.39 -0.10 -1.67
N ASN A 18 8.31 0.47 -2.22
CA ASN A 18 7.26 -0.25 -2.95
C ASN A 18 6.49 -1.31 -2.14
N LYS A 19 6.68 -1.37 -0.81
CA LYS A 19 5.91 -2.25 0.08
C LYS A 19 4.47 -1.77 0.22
N ASP A 20 3.54 -2.70 0.28
CA ASP A 20 2.14 -2.43 0.56
C ASP A 20 1.84 -2.29 2.06
N GLN A 21 0.63 -1.84 2.37
CA GLN A 21 0.12 -1.69 3.74
C GLN A 21 0.12 -2.99 4.58
N ASN A 22 0.14 -4.16 3.95
CA ASN A 22 0.11 -5.46 4.64
C ASN A 22 1.54 -5.95 4.97
N ASP A 23 2.53 -5.55 4.17
CA ASP A 23 3.95 -5.83 4.38
C ASP A 23 4.65 -4.89 5.37
N VAL A 24 4.02 -3.76 5.74
CA VAL A 24 4.62 -2.77 6.67
C VAL A 24 3.82 -2.64 7.97
N ARG A 25 4.54 -2.36 9.07
CA ARG A 25 3.89 -2.10 10.38
C ARG A 25 3.09 -0.80 10.40
N LYS A 26 3.50 0.17 9.61
CA LYS A 26 2.88 1.49 9.48
C LYS A 26 3.07 1.99 8.05
N LEU A 27 1.96 2.31 7.41
CA LEU A 27 1.91 3.05 6.15
C LEU A 27 1.21 4.38 6.41
N ILE A 28 1.88 5.48 6.08
CA ILE A 28 1.41 6.85 6.23
C ILE A 28 0.88 7.30 4.87
N ALA A 29 -0.44 7.49 4.80
CA ALA A 29 -1.13 8.03 3.64
C ALA A 29 -1.14 9.57 3.71
N GLY A 30 -0.19 10.21 3.04
CA GLY A 30 -0.21 11.65 2.82
C GLY A 30 -1.09 12.04 1.63
N PRO A 31 -1.49 13.32 1.50
CA PRO A 31 -2.32 13.79 0.40
C PRO A 31 -1.68 13.65 -0.99
N THR A 32 -0.34 13.58 -1.07
CA THR A 32 0.41 13.47 -2.33
C THR A 32 1.48 12.38 -2.34
N VAL A 33 1.71 11.69 -1.21
CA VAL A 33 2.79 10.69 -1.07
C VAL A 33 2.43 9.64 -0.03
N PHE A 34 2.79 8.40 -0.30
CA PHE A 34 2.66 7.28 0.62
C PHE A 34 4.05 6.87 1.10
N ILE A 35 4.27 6.86 2.41
CA ILE A 35 5.55 6.47 3.01
C ILE A 35 5.31 5.48 4.14
N CYS A 36 6.20 4.50 4.31
CA CYS A 36 6.15 3.57 5.44
C CYS A 36 7.19 3.92 6.51
N ASP A 37 6.99 3.40 7.71
CA ASP A 37 7.88 3.61 8.88
C ASP A 37 9.33 3.14 8.68
N GLU A 38 9.57 2.22 7.75
CA GLU A 38 10.93 1.78 7.39
C GLU A 38 11.65 2.73 6.42
N CYS A 39 10.91 3.61 5.74
CA CYS A 39 11.45 4.59 4.78
C CYS A 39 11.51 6.02 5.33
N VAL A 40 10.97 6.26 6.53
CA VAL A 40 11.11 7.54 7.25
C VAL A 40 12.53 7.71 7.76
#